data_AF-A0A5B8M4S7-F1
#
_entry.id   AF-A0A5B8M4S7-F1
#
_cell.length_a   1.000
_cell.length_b   1.000
_cell.length_c   1.000
_cell.angle_alpha   90.00
_cell.angle_beta   90.00
_cell.angle_gamma   90.00
#
_symmetry.space_group_name_H-M   'P 1'
#
loop_
_entity.id
_entity.type
_entity.pdbx_description
1 polymer ?
#
loop_
_entity_poly.entity_id
_entity_poly.type
_entity_poly.pdbx_seq_one_letter_code
_entity_poly.pdbx_strand_id
1 'polypeptide(L)'
;MELTIGYAGPGPWKTATPVQDPHAETWKPGGVGIGPQSCGDGNDKHGQVSGAVFGPASKDPAADARRVAKGWKSHGYTVSVIADQSKDASADHNVEIRADVPNGAVLSYFASDQVTSIDVTSECSADPVGLWDD
;
A
#
# COMPACT_ATOMS: atom_id res chain seq x y z
N MET A 1 -8.52 0.98 14.84
CA MET A 1 -7.36 0.17 14.41
C MET A 1 -6.44 1.09 13.61
N GLU A 2 -5.25 1.41 14.12
CA GLU A 2 -4.30 2.24 13.38
C GLU A 2 -3.50 1.31 12.45
N LEU A 3 -3.89 1.24 11.17
CA LEU A 3 -3.06 0.64 10.13
C LEU A 3 -1.83 1.54 10.00
N THR A 4 -0.82 1.32 10.83
CA THR A 4 0.46 1.96 10.67
C THR A 4 1.06 1.37 9.40
N ILE A 5 0.98 2.14 8.30
CA ILE A 5 1.79 1.93 7.11
C ILE A 5 3.24 2.19 7.55
N GLY A 6 3.79 1.25 8.31
CA GLY A 6 5.10 1.35 8.93
C GLY A 6 6.11 1.64 7.84
N TYR A 7 6.90 2.69 8.04
CA TYR A 7 7.89 3.21 7.10
C TYR A 7 7.48 3.05 5.63
N ALA A 8 6.60 3.92 5.15
CA ALA A 8 6.14 3.96 3.76
C ALA A 8 7.27 4.20 2.73
N GLY A 9 8.56 4.28 3.09
CA GLY A 9 9.63 4.60 2.14
C GLY A 9 9.82 6.10 1.90
N PRO A 10 10.67 6.51 0.94
CA PRO A 10 11.05 7.91 0.76
C PRO A 10 9.98 8.76 0.07
N GLY A 11 9.61 9.88 0.70
CA GLY A 11 8.88 11.00 0.07
C GLY A 11 7.48 11.24 0.63
N PRO A 12 6.90 12.44 0.41
CA PRO A 12 5.49 12.67 0.72
C PRO A 12 4.63 11.82 -0.22
N TRP A 13 3.88 10.92 0.38
CA TRP A 13 2.87 10.10 -0.30
C TRP A 13 1.68 10.97 -0.70
N LYS A 14 1.01 10.63 -1.79
CA LYS A 14 -0.16 11.34 -2.33
C LYS A 14 -1.33 10.40 -2.55
N THR A 15 -2.54 10.96 -2.61
CA THR A 15 -3.78 10.20 -2.84
C THR A 15 -3.99 9.77 -4.29
N ALA A 16 -3.25 10.36 -5.22
CA ALA A 16 -3.26 10.00 -6.64
C ALA A 16 -1.89 10.31 -7.28
N THR A 17 -1.62 9.69 -8.43
CA THR A 17 -0.46 10.04 -9.25
C THR A 17 -0.63 11.44 -9.88
N PRO A 18 0.47 12.14 -10.23
CA PRO A 18 0.37 13.44 -10.92
C PRO A 18 -0.34 13.37 -12.29
N VAL A 19 -0.35 12.20 -12.94
CA VAL A 19 -1.05 11.98 -14.20
C VAL A 19 -2.56 11.90 -13.99
N GLN A 20 -3.00 11.27 -12.90
CA GLN A 20 -4.41 11.17 -12.54
C GLN A 20 -4.95 12.51 -12.00
N ASP A 21 -4.19 13.13 -11.09
CA ASP A 21 -4.53 14.42 -10.52
C ASP A 21 -3.24 15.21 -10.18
N PRO A 22 -2.93 16.29 -10.93
CA PRO A 22 -1.76 17.11 -10.67
C PRO A 22 -1.84 17.87 -9.33
N HIS A 23 -3.05 18.02 -8.76
CA HIS A 23 -3.32 18.71 -7.50
C HIS A 23 -3.52 17.74 -6.33
N ALA A 24 -3.23 16.45 -6.52
CA ALA A 24 -3.39 15.42 -5.48
C ALA A 24 -2.72 15.82 -4.16
N GLU A 25 -3.51 15.73 -3.10
CA GLU A 25 -3.11 16.10 -1.75
C GLU A 25 -2.05 15.13 -1.20
N THR A 26 -1.21 15.65 -0.30
CA THR A 26 -0.29 14.80 0.48
C THR A 26 -1.10 13.93 1.42
N TRP A 27 -0.93 12.62 1.28
CA TRP A 27 -1.53 11.62 2.14
C TRP A 27 -1.04 11.79 3.57
N LYS A 28 -1.98 11.60 4.51
CA LYS A 28 -1.72 11.57 5.94
C LYS A 28 -2.33 10.29 6.52
N PRO A 29 -1.73 9.68 7.55
CA PRO A 29 -2.36 8.59 8.28
C PRO A 29 -3.78 8.98 8.73
N GLY A 30 -4.77 8.14 8.43
CA GLY A 30 -6.19 8.40 8.70
C GLY A 30 -6.86 9.41 7.76
N GLY A 31 -6.15 9.95 6.76
CA GLY A 31 -6.69 10.79 5.71
C GLY A 31 -7.28 10.00 4.54
N VAL A 32 -7.80 10.71 3.54
CA VAL A 32 -8.32 10.12 2.29
C VAL A 32 -7.24 9.33 1.53
N GLY A 33 -7.65 8.34 0.72
CA GLY A 33 -6.76 7.49 -0.09
C GLY A 33 -6.66 6.05 0.41
N ILE A 34 -6.85 5.82 1.71
CA ILE A 34 -7.04 4.50 2.32
C ILE A 34 -8.22 4.61 3.27
N GLY A 35 -9.24 3.76 3.10
CA GLY A 35 -10.44 3.88 3.90
C GLY A 35 -11.41 2.71 3.74
N PRO A 36 -12.56 2.78 4.42
CA PRO A 36 -13.58 1.74 4.38
C PRO A 36 -14.17 1.59 2.98
N GLN A 37 -14.24 0.35 2.50
CA GLN A 37 -14.80 -0.02 1.20
C GLN A 37 -15.68 -1.25 1.35
N SER A 38 -16.66 -1.41 0.45
CA SER A 38 -17.47 -2.63 0.38
C SER A 38 -16.62 -3.82 -0.02
N CYS A 39 -16.98 -4.99 0.49
CA CYS A 39 -16.36 -6.26 0.14
C CYS A 39 -16.77 -6.83 -1.23
N GLY A 40 -17.85 -6.31 -1.83
CA GLY A 40 -18.36 -6.81 -3.12
C GLY A 40 -18.87 -8.26 -3.07
N ASP A 41 -19.05 -8.83 -1.88
CA ASP A 41 -19.57 -10.19 -1.63
C ASP A 41 -21.10 -10.25 -1.56
N GLY A 42 -21.77 -9.11 -1.80
CA GLY A 42 -23.22 -8.96 -1.74
C GLY A 42 -23.76 -8.75 -0.32
N ASN A 43 -22.90 -8.68 0.70
CA ASN A 43 -23.29 -8.33 2.06
C ASN A 43 -22.89 -6.88 2.36
N ASP A 44 -23.90 -6.02 2.51
CA ASP A 44 -23.73 -4.58 2.82
C ASP A 44 -23.20 -4.32 4.23
N LYS A 45 -23.27 -5.33 5.12
CA LYS A 45 -22.69 -5.29 6.46
C LYS A 45 -21.23 -5.73 6.48
N HIS A 46 -20.68 -6.19 5.37
CA HIS A 46 -19.27 -6.54 5.27
C HIS A 46 -18.50 -5.39 4.62
N GLY A 47 -17.42 -4.97 5.28
CA GLY A 47 -16.49 -4.02 4.73
C GLY A 47 -15.05 -4.43 4.94
N GLN A 48 -14.17 -3.69 4.27
CA GLN A 48 -12.72 -3.80 4.40
C GLN A 48 -12.13 -2.40 4.41
N VAL A 49 -10.92 -2.24 4.92
CA VAL A 49 -10.10 -1.05 4.64
C VAL A 49 -9.30 -1.35 3.39
N SER A 50 -9.48 -0.54 2.35
CA SER A 50 -8.64 -0.62 1.16
C SER A 50 -8.29 0.74 0.58
N GLY A 51 -7.23 0.75 -0.23
CA GLY A 51 -6.82 1.92 -0.98
C GLY A 51 -5.35 1.91 -1.36
N ALA A 52 -4.92 2.98 -2.00
CA ALA A 52 -3.58 3.13 -2.51
C ALA A 52 -3.07 4.56 -2.30
N VAL A 53 -1.78 4.67 -2.05
CA VAL A 53 -1.07 5.95 -1.99
C VAL A 53 0.14 5.89 -2.91
N PHE A 54 0.50 7.04 -3.47
CA PHE A 54 1.50 7.14 -4.53
C PHE A 54 2.66 8.04 -4.09
N GLY A 55 3.87 7.54 -4.27
CA GLY A 55 5.11 8.26 -4.04
C GLY A 55 5.80 8.63 -5.36
N PRO A 56 6.95 9.30 -5.29
CA PRO A 56 7.74 9.62 -6.47
C PRO A 56 8.29 8.36 -7.15
N ALA A 57 8.71 8.49 -8.41
CA ALA A 57 9.54 7.50 -9.09
C ALA A 57 10.77 7.10 -8.26
N SER A 58 11.10 5.82 -8.26
CA SER A 58 12.33 5.30 -7.66
C SER A 58 13.48 5.32 -8.65
N LYS A 59 14.67 5.75 -8.19
CA LYS A 59 15.91 5.64 -8.98
C LYS A 59 16.58 4.28 -8.83
N ASP A 60 16.19 3.51 -7.81
CA ASP A 60 16.69 2.16 -7.53
C ASP A 60 15.57 1.37 -6.86
N PRO A 61 14.61 0.83 -7.65
CA PRO A 61 13.46 0.09 -7.14
C PRO A 61 13.84 -1.03 -6.18
N ALA A 62 14.95 -1.72 -6.46
CA ALA A 62 15.43 -2.80 -5.63
C ALA A 62 15.93 -2.31 -4.27
N ALA A 63 16.65 -1.18 -4.21
CA ALA A 63 17.09 -0.61 -2.95
C ALA A 63 15.92 -0.08 -2.11
N ASP A 64 14.94 0.56 -2.74
CA ASP A 64 13.77 1.06 -2.02
C ASP A 64 12.89 -0.10 -1.50
N ALA A 65 12.64 -1.12 -2.30
CA ALA A 65 11.93 -2.33 -1.86
C ALA A 65 12.66 -3.02 -0.69
N ARG A 66 14.00 -3.13 -0.73
CA ARG A 66 14.79 -3.64 0.42
C ARG A 66 14.61 -2.80 1.68
N ARG A 67 14.52 -1.47 1.55
CA ARG A 67 14.34 -0.56 2.68
C ARG A 67 12.94 -0.72 3.29
N VAL A 68 11.91 -0.75 2.46
CA VAL A 68 10.51 -0.97 2.89
C VAL A 68 10.36 -2.35 3.53
N ALA A 69 10.86 -3.41 2.89
CA ALA A 69 10.84 -4.76 3.43
C ALA A 69 11.51 -4.86 4.81
N LYS A 70 12.64 -4.16 5.02
CA LYS A 70 13.29 -4.08 6.33
C LYS A 70 12.41 -3.39 7.37
N GLY A 71 11.78 -2.28 7.00
CA GLY A 71 10.82 -1.57 7.86
C GLY A 71 9.66 -2.46 8.28
N TRP A 72 8.97 -3.08 7.33
CA TRP A 72 7.85 -3.99 7.57
C TRP A 72 8.23 -5.20 8.42
N LYS A 73 9.38 -5.84 8.15
CA LYS A 73 9.89 -6.93 9.00
C LYS A 73 10.14 -6.49 10.44
N SER A 74 10.59 -5.25 10.66
CA SER A 74 10.80 -4.72 12.02
C SER A 74 9.49 -4.49 12.79
N HIS A 75 8.36 -4.39 12.09
CA HIS A 75 7.02 -4.37 12.67
C HIS A 75 6.39 -5.77 12.84
N GLY A 76 7.15 -6.83 12.55
CA GLY A 76 6.67 -8.22 12.67
C GLY A 76 5.83 -8.69 11.49
N TYR A 77 5.84 -7.98 10.35
CA TYR A 77 5.10 -8.39 9.17
C TYR A 77 5.86 -9.48 8.41
N THR A 78 5.13 -10.40 7.79
CA THR A 78 5.73 -11.43 6.92
C THR A 78 5.86 -10.86 5.51
N VAL A 79 7.09 -10.70 5.01
CA VAL A 79 7.34 -10.04 3.72
C VAL A 79 7.85 -11.02 2.67
N SER A 80 7.25 -10.98 1.48
CA SER A 80 7.63 -11.75 0.29
C SER A 80 7.87 -10.85 -0.92
N VAL A 81 8.69 -11.31 -1.86
CA VAL A 81 8.88 -10.65 -3.17
C VAL A 81 7.88 -11.26 -4.14
N ILE A 82 7.11 -10.42 -4.83
CA ILE A 82 6.12 -10.84 -5.82
C ILE A 82 6.72 -10.77 -7.22
N ALA A 83 7.42 -9.67 -7.52
CA ALA A 83 8.13 -9.46 -8.77
C ALA A 83 9.43 -8.70 -8.53
N ASP A 84 10.48 -9.07 -9.26
CA ASP A 84 11.75 -8.33 -9.30
C ASP A 84 12.25 -8.30 -10.74
N GLN A 85 11.95 -7.21 -11.45
CA GLN A 85 12.39 -6.94 -12.81
C GLN A 85 13.50 -5.88 -12.83
N SER A 86 14.05 -5.52 -11.67
CA SER A 86 15.06 -4.45 -11.53
C SER A 86 16.40 -4.75 -12.22
N LYS A 87 16.61 -6.01 -12.63
CA LYS A 87 17.82 -6.44 -13.34
C LYS A 87 17.55 -6.80 -14.80
N ASP A 88 16.29 -6.84 -15.20
CA ASP A 88 15.92 -7.19 -16.56
C ASP A 88 16.12 -5.98 -17.47
N ALA A 89 16.58 -6.23 -18.70
CA ALA A 89 16.62 -5.19 -19.74
C ALA A 89 15.22 -4.90 -20.33
N SER A 90 14.16 -5.34 -19.65
CA SER A 90 12.77 -5.07 -20.03
C SER A 90 12.46 -3.59 -19.87
N ALA A 91 11.41 -3.13 -20.52
CA ALA A 91 10.92 -1.76 -20.38
C ALA A 91 10.37 -1.47 -18.97
N ASP A 92 10.05 -2.52 -18.20
CA ASP A 92 9.41 -2.43 -16.89
C ASP A 92 10.46 -2.64 -15.79
N HIS A 93 11.23 -1.61 -15.50
CA HIS A 93 12.23 -1.63 -14.43
C HIS A 93 11.55 -1.43 -13.07
N ASN A 94 11.02 -2.51 -12.50
CA ASN A 94 10.22 -2.48 -11.28
C ASN A 94 10.57 -3.57 -10.24
N VAL A 95 10.06 -3.39 -9.03
CA VAL A 95 10.02 -4.41 -7.97
C VAL A 95 8.69 -4.29 -7.23
N GLU A 96 8.08 -5.44 -6.94
CA GLU A 96 6.89 -5.53 -6.10
C GLU A 96 7.13 -6.48 -4.94
N ILE A 97 6.81 -6.03 -3.74
CA ILE A 97 6.84 -6.83 -2.51
C ILE A 97 5.49 -6.80 -1.81
N ARG A 98 5.16 -7.89 -1.13
CA ARG A 98 3.96 -8.02 -0.32
C ARG A 98 4.34 -8.19 1.15
N ALA A 99 3.55 -7.61 2.04
CA ALA A 99 3.59 -7.90 3.47
C ALA A 99 2.23 -8.40 3.97
N ASP A 100 2.22 -9.55 4.63
CA ASP A 100 1.10 -10.03 5.42
C ASP A 100 1.23 -9.51 6.85
N VAL A 101 0.25 -8.74 7.28
CA VAL A 101 0.18 -8.11 8.60
C VAL A 101 -0.53 -9.06 9.58
N PRO A 102 -0.09 -9.18 10.84
CA PRO A 102 -0.68 -10.13 11.81
C PRO A 102 -2.19 -10.00 12.04
N ASN A 103 -2.79 -8.85 11.72
CA ASN A 103 -4.23 -8.62 11.84
C ASN A 103 -5.02 -9.03 10.58
N GLY A 104 -4.40 -9.75 9.64
CA GLY A 104 -5.04 -10.21 8.39
C GLY A 104 -4.93 -9.23 7.23
N ALA A 105 -4.46 -8.00 7.43
CA ALA A 105 -4.27 -7.07 6.32
C ALA A 105 -3.08 -7.45 5.44
N VAL A 106 -3.15 -7.05 4.18
CA VAL A 106 -2.10 -7.20 3.17
C VAL A 106 -1.67 -5.80 2.74
N LEU A 107 -0.36 -5.59 2.68
CA LEU A 107 0.28 -4.44 2.07
C LEU A 107 1.00 -4.89 0.79
N SER A 108 0.89 -4.15 -0.30
CA SER A 108 1.80 -4.26 -1.45
C SER A 108 2.61 -2.97 -1.58
N TYR A 109 3.88 -3.10 -1.91
CA TYR A 109 4.74 -1.98 -2.29
C TYR A 109 5.27 -2.23 -3.68
N PHE A 110 4.94 -1.32 -4.58
CA PHE A 110 5.44 -1.28 -5.94
C PHE A 110 6.44 -0.13 -6.08
N ALA A 111 7.57 -0.40 -6.72
CA ALA A 111 8.53 0.61 -7.09
C ALA A 111 8.93 0.44 -8.55
N SER A 112 8.91 1.53 -9.31
CA SER A 112 9.48 1.61 -10.65
C SER A 112 10.18 2.96 -10.87
N ASP A 113 10.79 3.11 -12.04
CA ASP A 113 11.35 4.37 -12.54
C ASP A 113 10.30 5.43 -12.89
N GLN A 114 9.01 5.10 -12.82
CA GLN A 114 7.90 6.01 -13.10
C GLN A 114 7.15 6.42 -11.82
N VAL A 115 6.95 5.50 -10.88
CA VAL A 115 6.13 5.73 -9.68
C VAL A 115 6.48 4.75 -8.58
N THR A 116 6.14 5.09 -7.35
CA THR A 116 6.04 4.13 -6.25
C THR A 116 4.60 4.10 -5.74
N SER A 117 4.08 2.94 -5.34
CA SER A 117 2.77 2.84 -4.69
C SER A 117 2.86 1.97 -3.44
N ILE A 118 1.98 2.27 -2.49
CA ILE A 118 1.61 1.33 -1.43
C ILE A 118 0.12 1.10 -1.53
N ASP A 119 -0.23 -0.16 -1.63
CA ASP A 119 -1.60 -0.64 -1.68
C ASP A 119 -1.90 -1.38 -0.37
N VAL A 120 -3.08 -1.14 0.19
CA VAL A 120 -3.54 -1.75 1.43
C VAL A 120 -4.87 -2.42 1.19
N THR A 121 -5.03 -3.63 1.69
CA THR A 121 -6.31 -4.35 1.71
C THR A 121 -6.41 -5.14 3.01
N SER A 122 -7.43 -4.88 3.83
CA SER A 122 -7.75 -5.74 4.98
C SER A 122 -8.61 -6.92 4.56
N GLU A 123 -8.73 -7.92 5.42
CA GLU A 123 -9.81 -8.90 5.29
C GLU A 123 -11.17 -8.22 5.35
N CYS A 124 -12.12 -8.86 4.68
CA CYS A 124 -13.53 -8.54 4.80
C CYS A 124 -14.06 -8.98 6.16
N SER A 125 -14.69 -8.06 6.89
CA SER A 125 -15.31 -8.37 8.17
C SER A 125 -16.65 -7.64 8.31
N ALA A 126 -17.49 -8.14 9.21
CA ALA A 126 -18.75 -7.49 9.56
C ALA A 126 -18.57 -6.13 10.27
N ASP A 127 -17.36 -5.87 10.78
CA ASP A 127 -17.03 -4.60 11.40
C ASP A 127 -15.53 -4.24 11.24
N PRO A 128 -15.12 -3.76 10.05
CA PRO A 128 -13.70 -3.52 9.76
C PRO A 128 -13.14 -2.29 10.50
N VAL A 129 -14.00 -1.40 11.03
CA VAL A 129 -13.60 -0.09 11.57
C VAL A 129 -14.48 0.45 12.71
N GLY A 130 -15.42 -0.32 13.26
CA GLY A 130 -16.41 0.18 14.23
C GLY A 130 -17.45 1.11 13.60
N LEU A 131 -17.73 0.99 12.30
CA LEU A 131 -18.61 1.91 11.57
C LEU A 131 -20.08 1.48 11.53
N TRP A 132 -20.38 0.26 11.97
CA TRP A 132 -21.73 -0.33 11.88
C TRP A 132 -22.42 -0.52 13.24
N ASP A 133 -21.84 0.01 14.32
CA ASP A 133 -22.54 0.13 15.59
C ASP A 133 -23.52 1.32 15.51
N ASP A 134 -24.79 0.98 15.26
CA ASP A 134 -26.09 1.68 15.41
C ASP A 134 -26.15 3.24 15.45
#